data_AF-A0A7Y3GQ11-F1
#
_entry.id   AF-A0A7Y3GQ11-F1
#
_cell.length_a   1.000
_cell.length_b   1.000
_cell.length_c   1.000
_cell.angle_alpha   90.00
_cell.angle_beta   90.00
_cell.angle_gamma   90.00
#
_symmetry.space_group_name_H-M   'P 1'
#
loop_
_entity.id
_entity.type
_entity.pdbx_description
1 polymer ?
#
loop_
_entity_poly.entity_id
_entity_poly.type
_entity_poly.pdbx_seq_one_letter_code
_entity_poly.pdbx_strand_id
1 'polypeptide(L)'
;LDQYRVGHQIGLTQFCTPDNGFKQGRAGRGYNNVCPDKLEGQFLAGYDTGLELHELKSDIDHKLRDARTANTEKTQLEQKLHNIEAMLVSGVMSASDRRALLDEFKDMQTRHATLAVYITDLELGAARLQGEYNVLNSSHGYY
;
A
#
# COMPACT_ATOMS: atom_id res chain seq x y z
N LEU A 1 -23.67 -37.18 20.95
CA LEU A 1 -22.54 -36.24 20.93
C LEU A 1 -21.45 -36.64 19.91
N ASP A 2 -21.35 -37.92 19.53
CA ASP A 2 -20.31 -38.40 18.62
C ASP A 2 -20.48 -37.98 17.15
N GLN A 3 -21.71 -37.86 16.65
CA GLN A 3 -21.96 -37.44 15.26
C GLN A 3 -21.44 -36.02 14.95
N TYR A 4 -21.51 -35.10 15.92
CA TYR A 4 -20.97 -33.75 15.77
C TYR A 4 -19.44 -33.76 15.63
N ARG A 5 -18.75 -34.57 16.44
CA ARG A 5 -17.27 -34.71 16.39
C ARG A 5 -16.80 -35.31 15.08
N VAL A 6 -17.51 -36.33 14.59
CA VAL A 6 -17.23 -36.97 13.28
C VAL A 6 -17.46 -35.99 12.15
N GLY A 7 -18.59 -35.28 12.13
CA GLY A 7 -18.88 -34.25 11.12
C GLY A 7 -17.86 -33.10 11.13
N HIS A 8 -17.42 -32.68 12.31
CA HIS A 8 -16.39 -31.66 12.47
C HIS A 8 -15.02 -32.12 11.92
N GLN A 9 -14.59 -33.34 12.21
CA GLN A 9 -13.34 -33.89 11.64
C GLN A 9 -13.40 -33.98 10.12
N ILE A 10 -14.53 -34.40 9.54
CA ILE A 10 -14.71 -34.41 8.09
C ILE A 10 -14.61 -32.99 7.52
N GLY A 11 -15.25 -32.01 8.15
CA GLY A 11 -15.13 -30.60 7.75
C GLY A 11 -13.69 -30.08 7.80
N LEU A 12 -12.93 -30.44 8.83
CA LEU A 12 -11.51 -30.07 8.95
C LEU A 12 -10.65 -30.71 7.84
N THR A 13 -10.94 -31.93 7.40
CA THR A 13 -10.19 -32.53 6.28
C THR A 13 -10.40 -31.78 4.95
N GLN A 14 -11.57 -31.18 4.75
CA GLN A 14 -11.87 -30.37 3.56
C GLN A 14 -11.35 -28.94 3.69
N PHE A 15 -11.29 -28.40 4.92
CA PHE A 15 -10.81 -27.05 5.18
C PHE A 15 -9.29 -26.97 5.23
N CYS A 16 -8.62 -27.93 5.86
CA CYS A 16 -7.17 -27.93 6.09
C CYS A 16 -6.41 -28.43 4.86
N THR A 17 -6.57 -27.70 3.76
CA THR A 17 -5.89 -27.92 2.49
C THR A 17 -4.93 -26.76 2.19
N PRO A 18 -3.88 -26.97 1.38
CA PRO A 18 -3.02 -25.89 0.91
C PRO A 18 -3.80 -24.73 0.29
N ASP A 19 -4.78 -25.01 -0.58
CA ASP A 19 -5.56 -23.97 -1.29
C ASP A 19 -6.35 -23.10 -0.33
N ASN A 20 -6.95 -23.70 0.71
CA ASN A 20 -7.67 -22.95 1.71
C ASN A 20 -6.70 -22.16 2.59
N GLY A 21 -5.56 -22.73 2.99
CA GLY A 21 -4.48 -22.02 3.67
C GLY A 21 -4.11 -20.76 2.90
N PHE A 22 -3.77 -20.91 1.62
CA PHE A 22 -3.43 -19.82 0.72
C PHE A 22 -4.52 -18.75 0.65
N LYS A 23 -5.78 -19.14 0.49
CA LYS A 23 -6.91 -18.19 0.49
C LYS A 23 -7.05 -17.44 1.81
N GLN A 24 -6.85 -18.11 2.95
CA GLN A 24 -6.91 -17.47 4.27
C GLN A 24 -5.75 -16.48 4.46
N GLY A 25 -4.52 -16.88 4.15
CA GLY A 25 -3.34 -16.02 4.24
C GLY A 25 -3.44 -14.81 3.31
N ARG A 26 -3.86 -15.02 2.06
CA ARG A 26 -4.05 -13.94 1.07
C ARG A 26 -5.14 -12.94 1.46
N ALA A 27 -6.12 -13.38 2.25
CA ALA A 27 -7.13 -12.52 2.84
C ALA A 27 -6.64 -11.79 4.10
N GLY A 28 -5.41 -12.04 4.57
CA GLY A 28 -4.86 -11.46 5.80
C GLY A 28 -5.55 -11.96 7.07
N ARG A 29 -6.18 -13.14 7.02
CA ARG A 29 -6.91 -13.71 8.16
C ARG A 29 -5.93 -14.43 9.08
N GLY A 30 -6.05 -14.23 10.39
CA GLY A 30 -5.25 -14.99 11.36
C GLY A 30 -5.61 -16.48 11.37
N TYR A 31 -4.61 -17.33 11.59
CA TYR A 31 -4.79 -18.76 11.78
C TYR A 31 -4.93 -19.13 13.27
N ASN A 32 -5.97 -19.90 13.61
CA ASN A 32 -6.31 -20.26 15.00
C ASN A 32 -5.95 -21.72 15.37
N ASN A 33 -4.98 -22.34 14.68
CA ASN A 33 -4.53 -23.72 14.94
C ASN A 33 -5.68 -24.74 14.95
N VAL A 34 -6.63 -24.58 14.03
CA VAL A 34 -7.83 -25.43 13.93
C VAL A 34 -7.57 -26.74 13.19
N CYS A 35 -6.42 -26.86 12.51
CA CYS A 35 -6.11 -28.07 11.75
C CYS A 35 -5.50 -29.14 12.65
N PRO A 36 -5.86 -30.42 12.43
CA PRO A 36 -5.13 -31.51 13.06
C PRO A 36 -3.67 -31.54 12.60
N ASP A 37 -2.74 -31.99 13.46
CA ASP A 37 -1.29 -32.03 13.21
C ASP A 37 -0.91 -32.60 11.83
N LYS A 38 -1.64 -33.62 11.37
CA LYS A 38 -1.38 -34.28 10.08
C LYS A 38 -1.66 -33.42 8.85
N LEU A 39 -2.53 -32.42 8.97
CA LEU A 39 -2.97 -31.54 7.87
C LEU A 39 -2.43 -30.11 8.02
N GLU A 40 -2.08 -29.73 9.25
CA GLU A 40 -1.63 -28.38 9.58
C GLU A 40 -0.42 -27.94 8.73
N GLY A 41 0.59 -28.79 8.56
CA GLY A 41 1.77 -28.42 7.75
C GLY A 41 1.46 -28.06 6.29
N GLN A 42 0.50 -28.76 5.67
CA GLN A 42 0.10 -28.46 4.28
C GLN A 42 -0.74 -27.18 4.19
N PHE A 43 -1.62 -26.97 5.16
CA PHE A 43 -2.39 -25.74 5.28
C PHE A 43 -1.46 -24.53 5.50
N LEU A 44 -0.50 -24.65 6.43
CA LEU A 44 0.46 -23.59 6.76
C LEU A 44 1.34 -23.22 5.57
N ALA A 45 1.82 -24.20 4.78
CA ALA A 45 2.58 -23.90 3.57
C ALA A 45 1.82 -23.00 2.58
N GLY A 46 0.53 -23.27 2.37
CA GLY A 46 -0.33 -22.40 1.58
C GLY A 46 -0.56 -21.05 2.26
N TYR A 47 -0.88 -21.08 3.55
CA TYR A 47 -1.15 -19.89 4.37
C TYR A 47 -0.02 -18.88 4.37
N ASP A 48 1.21 -19.32 4.62
CA ASP A 48 2.40 -18.46 4.69
C ASP A 48 2.63 -17.76 3.34
N THR A 49 2.51 -18.51 2.24
CA THR A 49 2.59 -17.96 0.88
C THR A 49 1.50 -16.91 0.62
N GLY A 50 0.26 -17.21 1.04
CA GLY A 50 -0.85 -16.27 0.94
C GLY A 50 -0.60 -15.00 1.77
N LEU A 51 -0.05 -15.15 2.96
CA LEU A 51 0.25 -14.05 3.87
C LEU A 51 1.33 -13.13 3.29
N GLU A 52 2.37 -13.68 2.68
CA GLU A 52 3.40 -12.89 1.98
C GLU A 52 2.78 -12.04 0.84
N LEU A 53 1.86 -12.62 0.06
CA LEU A 53 1.11 -11.84 -0.95
C LEU A 53 0.25 -10.73 -0.33
N HIS A 54 -0.34 -10.98 0.84
CA HIS A 54 -1.12 -9.98 1.55
C HIS A 54 -0.25 -8.82 2.02
N GLU A 55 0.93 -9.12 2.59
CA GLU A 55 1.90 -8.12 3.05
C GLU A 55 2.40 -7.25 1.90
N LEU A 56 2.86 -7.87 0.80
CA LEU A 56 3.28 -7.16 -0.41
C LEU A 56 2.17 -6.24 -0.94
N LYS A 57 0.93 -6.75 -0.97
CA LYS A 57 -0.23 -5.95 -1.40
C LYS A 57 -0.49 -4.77 -0.46
N SER A 58 -0.41 -4.98 0.85
CA SER A 58 -0.60 -3.93 1.84
C SER A 58 0.43 -2.80 1.66
N ASP A 59 1.69 -3.16 1.42
CA ASP A 59 2.79 -2.21 1.22
C ASP A 59 2.65 -1.42 -0.10
N ILE A 60 2.25 -2.08 -1.18
CA ILE A 60 1.91 -1.42 -2.45
C ILE A 60 0.80 -0.40 -2.21
N ASP A 61 -0.29 -0.83 -1.58
CA ASP A 61 -1.45 0.02 -1.35
C ASP A 61 -1.08 1.21 -0.42
N HIS A 62 -0.18 1.01 0.55
CA HIS A 62 0.32 2.09 1.40
C HIS A 62 1.14 3.13 0.62
N LYS A 63 2.12 2.69 -0.18
CA LYS A 63 2.94 3.61 -0.99
C LYS A 63 2.11 4.41 -1.97
N LEU A 64 1.14 3.78 -2.62
CA LEU A 64 0.24 4.45 -3.56
C LEU A 64 -0.68 5.47 -2.85
N ARG A 65 -1.13 5.18 -1.63
CA ARG A 65 -1.88 6.16 -0.82
C ARG A 65 -1.01 7.36 -0.47
N ASP A 66 0.23 7.12 -0.05
CA ASP A 66 1.16 8.19 0.31
C ASP A 66 1.48 9.08 -0.90
N ALA A 67 1.66 8.47 -2.08
CA ALA A 67 1.91 9.19 -3.33
C ALA A 67 0.72 10.09 -3.69
N ARG A 68 -0.52 9.59 -3.55
CA ARG A 68 -1.74 10.38 -3.79
C ARG A 68 -1.87 11.56 -2.81
N THR A 69 -1.53 11.33 -1.54
CA THR A 69 -1.53 12.40 -0.52
C THR A 69 -0.50 13.48 -0.85
N ALA A 70 0.73 13.07 -1.15
CA ALA A 70 1.80 13.98 -1.54
C ALA A 70 1.47 14.75 -2.83
N ASN A 71 0.83 14.09 -3.81
CA ASN A 71 0.41 14.74 -5.04
C ASN A 71 -0.71 15.77 -4.80
N THR A 72 -1.63 15.49 -3.87
CA THR A 72 -2.66 16.45 -3.47
C THR A 72 -2.04 17.71 -2.86
N GLU A 73 -1.06 17.55 -1.97
CA GLU A 73 -0.31 18.68 -1.40
C GLU A 73 0.44 19.47 -2.49
N LYS A 74 1.10 18.75 -3.41
CA LYS A 74 1.82 19.36 -4.53
C LYS A 74 0.90 20.23 -5.40
N THR A 75 -0.29 19.75 -5.77
CA THR A 75 -1.27 20.54 -6.55
C THR A 75 -1.79 21.75 -5.79
N GLN A 76 -1.97 21.66 -4.47
CA GLN A 76 -2.34 22.82 -3.65
C GLN A 76 -1.23 23.87 -3.65
N LEU A 77 0.04 23.45 -3.58
CA LEU A 77 1.18 24.36 -3.69
C LEU A 77 1.28 25.01 -5.08
N GLU A 78 1.03 24.26 -6.15
CA GLU A 78 0.99 24.80 -7.51
C GLU A 78 -0.03 25.94 -7.64
N GLN A 79 -1.23 25.77 -7.07
CA GLN A 79 -2.25 26.83 -7.08
C GLN A 79 -1.82 28.07 -6.27
N LYS A 80 -1.18 27.86 -5.10
CA LYS A 80 -0.67 28.98 -4.28
C LYS A 80 0.45 29.74 -4.99
N LEU A 81 1.38 29.02 -5.61
CA LEU A 81 2.46 29.59 -6.41
C LEU A 81 1.91 30.47 -7.55
N HIS A 82 0.90 29.98 -8.27
CA HIS A 82 0.25 30.76 -9.32
C HIS A 82 -0.41 32.04 -8.79
N ASN A 83 -1.07 31.97 -7.62
CA ASN A 83 -1.69 33.14 -7.01
C ASN A 83 -0.65 34.18 -6.57
N ILE A 84 0.46 33.74 -5.96
CA ILE A 84 1.55 34.64 -5.56
C ILE A 84 2.20 35.27 -6.80
N GLU A 85 2.43 34.50 -7.86
CA GLU A 85 2.93 35.02 -9.13
C GLU A 85 2.04 36.12 -9.70
N ALA A 86 0.72 35.91 -9.73
CA ALA A 86 -0.24 36.93 -10.19
C ALA A 86 -0.19 38.21 -9.32
N MET A 87 -0.06 38.08 -8.00
CA MET A 87 0.10 39.22 -7.10
C MET A 87 1.40 39.98 -7.40
N LEU A 88 2.53 39.27 -7.54
CA LEU A 88 3.83 39.87 -7.84
C LEU A 88 3.83 40.62 -9.17
N VAL A 89 3.15 40.09 -10.19
CA VAL A 89 3.02 40.73 -11.51
C VAL A 89 2.13 41.98 -11.47
N SER A 90 1.09 42.00 -10.63
CA SER A 90 0.20 43.17 -10.51
C SER A 90 0.91 44.45 -10.09
N GLY A 91 2.05 44.33 -9.38
CA GLY A 91 2.89 45.45 -8.96
C GLY A 91 2.31 46.35 -7.87
N VAL A 92 1.10 46.08 -7.39
CA VAL A 92 0.42 46.88 -6.35
C VAL A 92 0.75 46.32 -4.97
N MET A 93 1.91 46.67 -4.41
CA MET A 93 2.32 46.28 -3.05
C MET A 93 3.50 47.10 -2.53
N SER A 94 3.69 47.13 -1.21
CA SER A 94 4.89 47.74 -0.62
C SER A 94 6.13 46.88 -0.90
N ALA A 95 7.33 47.47 -0.78
CA ALA A 95 8.58 46.73 -0.92
C ALA A 95 8.73 45.62 0.15
N SER A 96 8.15 45.82 1.35
CA SER A 96 8.15 44.83 2.42
C SER A 96 7.27 43.64 2.08
N ASP A 97 6.04 43.89 1.62
CA ASP A 97 5.09 42.83 1.24
C ASP A 97 5.61 42.03 0.05
N ARG A 98 6.22 42.72 -0.93
CA ARG A 98 6.85 42.07 -2.08
C ARG A 98 7.96 41.11 -1.65
N ARG A 99 8.78 41.52 -0.69
CA ARG A 99 9.88 40.68 -0.19
C ARG A 99 9.34 39.44 0.52
N ALA A 100 8.34 39.62 1.40
CA ALA A 100 7.70 38.51 2.10
C ALA A 100 7.10 37.48 1.12
N LEU A 101 6.40 37.94 0.09
CA LEU A 101 5.83 37.07 -0.95
C LEU A 101 6.89 36.32 -1.75
N LEU A 102 8.03 36.95 -2.05
CA LEU A 102 9.13 36.28 -2.76
C LEU A 102 9.80 35.19 -1.90
N ASP A 103 9.93 35.44 -0.59
CA ASP A 103 10.48 34.45 0.34
C ASP A 103 9.52 33.25 0.48
N GLU A 104 8.21 33.49 0.62
CA GLU A 104 7.18 32.44 0.66
C GLU A 104 7.12 31.65 -0.66
N PHE A 105 7.17 32.34 -1.80
CA PHE A 105 7.19 31.70 -3.12
C PHE A 105 8.37 30.73 -3.26
N LYS A 106 9.57 31.14 -2.83
CA LYS A 106 10.77 30.31 -2.91
C LYS A 106 10.68 29.07 -2.00
N ASP A 107 10.13 29.22 -0.81
CA ASP A 107 9.92 28.09 0.11
C ASP A 107 8.93 27.08 -0.50
N MET A 108 7.79 27.57 -1.02
CA MET A 108 6.79 26.74 -1.68
C MET A 108 7.33 26.03 -2.92
N GLN A 109 8.17 26.68 -3.74
CA GLN A 109 8.84 26.05 -4.88
C GLN A 109 9.77 24.92 -4.43
N THR A 110 10.51 25.12 -3.35
CA THR A 110 11.42 24.11 -2.80
C THR A 110 10.63 22.89 -2.29
N ARG A 111 9.52 23.13 -1.59
CA ARG A 111 8.62 22.07 -1.13
C ARG A 111 7.99 21.31 -2.30
N HIS A 112 7.53 22.02 -3.34
CA HIS A 112 6.96 21.43 -4.55
C HIS A 112 7.95 20.48 -5.25
N ALA A 113 9.19 20.92 -5.44
CA ALA A 113 10.24 20.09 -6.05
C ALA A 113 10.55 18.85 -5.20
N THR A 114 10.60 19.01 -3.87
CA THR A 114 10.83 17.90 -2.93
C THR A 114 9.70 16.88 -2.99
N LEU A 115 8.45 17.33 -3.02
CA LEU A 115 7.28 16.46 -3.16
C LEU A 115 7.30 15.70 -4.49
N ALA A 116 7.71 16.34 -5.59
CA ALA A 116 7.81 15.66 -6.88
C ALA A 116 8.78 14.47 -6.84
N VAL A 117 9.97 14.65 -6.24
CA VAL A 117 10.93 13.56 -6.06
C VAL A 117 10.38 12.46 -5.14
N TYR A 118 9.72 12.85 -4.05
CA TYR A 118 9.13 11.89 -3.11
C TYR A 118 8.01 11.05 -3.74
N ILE A 119 7.14 11.66 -4.54
CA ILE A 119 6.09 10.95 -5.30
C ILE A 119 6.73 9.91 -6.23
N THR A 120 7.76 10.30 -6.98
CA THR A 120 8.47 9.38 -7.87
C THR A 120 9.09 8.20 -7.10
N ASP A 121 9.71 8.44 -5.95
CA ASP A 121 10.27 7.37 -5.12
C ASP A 121 9.20 6.38 -4.65
N LEU A 122 8.05 6.89 -4.17
CA LEU A 122 6.93 6.05 -3.76
C LEU A 122 6.36 5.22 -4.91
N GLU A 123 6.21 5.80 -6.09
CA GLU A 123 5.71 5.12 -7.29
C GLU A 123 6.67 4.04 -7.79
N LEU A 124 7.98 4.33 -7.82
CA LEU A 124 9.00 3.34 -8.16
C LEU A 124 9.04 2.21 -7.13
N GLY A 125 8.93 2.54 -5.84
CA GLY A 125 8.86 1.56 -4.77
C GLY A 125 7.63 0.65 -4.90
N ALA A 126 6.46 1.22 -5.20
CA ALA A 126 5.23 0.46 -5.44
C ALA A 126 5.36 -0.44 -6.68
N ALA A 127 5.97 0.05 -7.76
CA ALA A 127 6.19 -0.73 -8.98
C ALA A 127 7.14 -1.92 -8.75
N ARG A 128 8.19 -1.74 -7.94
CA ARG A 128 9.09 -2.83 -7.54
C ARG A 128 8.34 -3.92 -6.79
N LEU A 129 7.59 -3.54 -5.75
CA LEU A 129 6.79 -4.47 -4.95
C LEU A 129 5.71 -5.17 -5.80
N GLN A 130 5.13 -4.47 -6.77
CA GLN A 130 4.18 -5.07 -7.71
C GLN A 130 4.84 -6.15 -8.57
N GLY A 131 6.10 -5.96 -8.96
CA GLY A 131 6.89 -6.99 -9.62
C GLY A 131 7.07 -8.23 -8.75
N GLU A 132 7.46 -8.05 -7.49
CA GLU A 132 7.61 -9.13 -6.50
C GLU A 132 6.29 -9.88 -6.27
N TYR A 133 5.19 -9.14 -6.08
CA TYR A 133 3.85 -9.72 -5.96
C TYR A 133 3.49 -10.56 -7.20
N ASN A 134 3.78 -10.08 -8.41
CA ASN A 134 3.45 -10.79 -9.64
C ASN A 134 4.26 -12.09 -9.79
N VAL A 135 5.54 -12.06 -9.43
CA VAL A 135 6.42 -13.24 -9.45
C VAL A 135 5.93 -14.28 -8.44
N LEU A 136 5.63 -13.86 -7.21
CA LEU A 136 5.12 -14.76 -6.18
C LEU A 136 3.75 -15.34 -6.57
N ASN A 137 2.82 -14.49 -7.01
CA ASN A 137 1.47 -14.90 -7.38
C ASN A 137 1.46 -15.84 -8.61
N SER A 138 2.40 -15.68 -9.55
CA SER A 138 2.51 -16.58 -10.71
C SER A 138 3.18 -17.91 -10.37
N SER A 139 4.15 -17.92 -9.43
CA SER A 139 4.79 -19.15 -8.95
C SER A 139 3.81 -20.07 -8.19
N HIS A 140 2.71 -19.50 -7.70
CA HIS A 140 1.67 -20.19 -6.94
C HIS A 140 0.32 -20.23 -7.67
N GLY A 141 0.29 -20.03 -8.99
CA GLY A 141 -0.91 -20.12 -9.82
C GLY A 141 -1.53 -21.53 -9.96
N TYR A 142 -1.01 -22.51 -9.22
CA TYR A 142 -1.49 -23.90 -9.18
C TYR A 142 -2.42 -24.19 -7.97
N TYR A 143 -2.64 -23.22 -7.07
CA TYR A 143 -3.62 -23.28 -5.97
C TYR A 143 -4.97 -22.65 -6.32
#